data_AF-A0A7H4PA87-F1
#
_entry.id   AF-A0A7H4PA87-F1
#
_cell.length_a   1.000
_cell.length_b   1.000
_cell.length_c   1.000
_cell.angle_alpha   90.00
_cell.angle_beta   90.00
_cell.angle_gamma   90.00
#
_symmetry.space_group_name_H-M   'P 1'
#
loop_
_entity.id
_entity.type
_entity.pdbx_description
1 polymer ?
#
loop_
_entity_poly.entity_id
_entity_poly.type
_entity_poly.pdbx_seq_one_letter_code
_entity_poly.pdbx_strand_id
1 'polypeptide(L)' 'MVAIAPRWLASEFADKLDLQILPLPLKVNSRTCYLSWHEAAGRDKGHQWMEELLVNICKR' A
#
# COMPACT_ATOMS: atom_id res chain seq x y z
N MET A 1 -21.36 2.51 -12.11
CA MET A 1 -20.69 3.12 -10.93
C MET A 1 -19.18 3.03 -11.16
N VAL A 2 -18.41 4.04 -10.76
CA VAL A 2 -16.94 4.06 -10.94
C VAL A 2 -16.25 4.46 -9.63
N ALA A 3 -15.02 3.99 -9.42
CA ALA A 3 -14.22 4.32 -8.25
C ALA A 3 -12.75 4.50 -8.65
N ILE A 4 -12.02 5.27 -7.85
CA ILE A 4 -10.55 5.40 -7.93
C ILE A 4 -9.96 4.56 -6.79
N ALA A 5 -9.04 3.65 -7.11
CA ALA A 5 -8.39 2.78 -6.14
C ALA A 5 -6.89 2.61 -6.45
N PRO A 6 -6.06 2.26 -5.46
CA PRO A 6 -4.69 1.82 -5.71
C PRO A 6 -4.65 0.64 -6.69
N ARG A 7 -3.64 0.61 -7.57
CA ARG A 7 -3.51 -0.43 -8.61
C ARG A 7 -3.50 -1.85 -8.03
N TRP A 8 -2.84 -2.05 -6.89
CA TRP A 8 -2.74 -3.36 -6.26
C TRP A 8 -4.12 -3.87 -5.82
N LEU A 9 -4.93 -3.00 -5.22
CA LEU A 9 -6.27 -3.34 -4.74
C LEU A 9 -7.21 -3.62 -5.90
N ALA A 10 -7.18 -2.77 -6.93
CA ALA A 10 -8.00 -2.98 -8.12
C ALA A 10 -7.66 -4.31 -8.80
N SER A 11 -6.37 -4.64 -8.94
CA SER A 11 -5.93 -5.91 -9.55
C SER A 11 -6.37 -7.14 -8.74
N GLU A 12 -6.37 -7.07 -7.41
CA GLU A 12 -6.73 -8.22 -6.55
C GLU A 12 -8.21 -8.66 -6.71
N PHE A 13 -9.08 -7.71 -7.05
CA PHE A 13 -10.52 -7.92 -7.14
C PHE A 13 -11.06 -7.86 -8.57
N ALA A 14 -10.22 -7.59 -9.57
CA ALA A 14 -10.65 -7.45 -10.96
C ALA A 14 -11.46 -8.65 -11.44
N ASP A 15 -10.92 -9.86 -11.31
CA ASP A 15 -11.58 -11.08 -11.78
C ASP A 15 -12.73 -11.50 -10.86
N LYS A 16 -12.58 -11.30 -9.55
CA LYS A 16 -13.58 -11.72 -8.54
C LYS A 16 -14.88 -10.94 -8.64
N LEU A 17 -14.80 -9.70 -9.11
CA LEU A 17 -15.92 -8.76 -9.16
C LEU A 17 -16.24 -8.31 -10.59
N ASP A 18 -15.62 -8.94 -11.61
CA ASP A 18 -15.75 -8.59 -13.03
C ASP A 18 -15.55 -7.08 -13.31
N LEU A 19 -14.44 -6.54 -12.78
CA LEU A 19 -14.13 -5.11 -12.86
C LEU A 19 -13.21 -4.81 -14.04
N GLN A 20 -13.58 -3.79 -14.80
CA GLN A 20 -12.68 -3.17 -15.77
C GLN A 20 -11.77 -2.14 -15.09
N ILE A 21 -10.46 -2.25 -15.33
CA ILE A 21 -9.48 -1.26 -14.85
C ILE A 21 -9.09 -0.34 -15.99
N LEU A 22 -9.31 0.97 -15.79
CA LEU A 22 -8.97 2.02 -16.74
C LEU A 22 -7.82 2.90 -16.20
N PRO A 23 -6.97 3.46 -17.07
CA PRO A 23 -5.93 4.40 -16.64
C PRO A 23 -6.56 5.68 -16.08
N LEU A 24 -5.93 6.24 -15.04
CA LEU A 24 -6.37 7.52 -14.49
C LEU A 24 -6.05 8.66 -15.48
N PRO A 25 -6.94 9.64 -15.67
CA PRO A 25 -6.69 10.81 -16.51
C PRO A 25 -5.75 11.83 -15.85
N LEU A 26 -5.20 11.53 -14.67
CA LEU A 26 -4.35 12.41 -13.88
C LEU A 26 -2.87 12.14 -14.17
N LYS A 27 -2.09 13.21 -14.40
CA LYS A 27 -0.63 13.12 -14.61
C LYS A 27 0.12 12.48 -13.44
N VAL A 28 -0.35 12.72 -12.21
CA VAL A 28 0.24 12.13 -11.00
C VAL A 28 -0.69 11.02 -10.51
N ASN A 29 -0.32 9.77 -10.78
CA ASN A 29 -1.10 8.57 -10.48
C ASN A 29 -0.46 7.67 -9.41
N SER A 30 0.58 8.14 -8.73
CA SER A 30 1.23 7.47 -7.60
C SER A 30 1.11 8.30 -6.31
N ARG A 31 1.18 7.62 -5.17
CA ARG A 31 1.23 8.20 -3.83
C ARG A 31 2.20 7.39 -2.97
N THR A 32 2.98 8.08 -2.15
CA THR A 32 3.87 7.44 -1.19
C THR A 32 3.05 6.83 -0.05
N CYS A 33 3.34 5.57 0.28
CA CYS A 33 2.84 4.93 1.49
C CYS A 33 3.94 5.01 2.55
N TYR A 34 3.61 5.51 3.74
CA TYR A 34 4.55 5.66 4.84
C TYR A 34 4.28 4.59 5.90
N LEU A 35 5.34 3.95 6.37
CA LEU A 35 5.32 3.24 7.64
C LEU A 35 5.66 4.27 8.73
N SER A 36 4.80 4.39 9.74
CA SER A 36 4.96 5.42 10.77
C SER A 36 4.64 4.84 12.14
N TRP A 37 5.40 5.27 13.14
CA TRP A 37 5.27 4.85 14.52
C TRP A 37 5.62 6.01 15.45
N HIS A 38 5.22 5.90 16.70
CA HIS A 38 5.59 6.84 17.74
C HIS A 38 7.03 6.58 18.20
N GLU A 39 7.81 7.64 18.48
CA GLU A 39 9.25 7.53 18.85
C GLU A 39 9.50 6.54 20.00
N ALA A 40 8.63 6.54 21.01
CA ALA A 40 8.72 5.64 22.17
C ALA A 40 8.72 4.14 21.80
N ALA A 41 8.15 3.76 20.64
CA ALA A 41 8.13 2.38 20.18
C ALA A 41 9.50 1.91 19.64
N GLY A 42 10.39 2.82 19.24
CA GLY A 42 11.66 2.48 18.58
C GLY A 42 12.68 1.74 19.45
N ARG A 43 12.47 1.64 20.77
CA ARG A 43 13.32 0.87 21.68
C ARG A 43 12.80 -0.52 21.99
N ASP A 44 11.56 -0.82 21.60
CA ASP A 44 10.99 -2.15 21.79
C ASP A 44 11.55 -3.11 20.73
N LYS A 45 12.06 -4.27 21.18
CA LYS A 45 12.68 -5.25 20.28
C LYS A 45 11.67 -5.89 19.34
N GLY A 46 10.42 -6.08 19.80
CA GLY A 46 9.34 -6.59 18.95
C GLY A 46 8.99 -5.60 17.85
N HIS A 47 8.95 -4.31 18.19
CA HIS A 47 8.75 -3.23 17.25
C HIS A 47 9.87 -3.14 16.21
N GLN A 48 11.14 -3.18 16.62
CA GLN A 48 12.29 -3.17 15.71
C GLN A 48 12.25 -4.36 14.72
N TRP A 49 11.97 -5.57 15.22
CA TRP A 49 11.81 -6.74 14.36
C TRP A 49 10.66 -6.55 13.34
N MET A 50 9.52 -6.03 13.79
CA MET A 50 8.37 -5.81 12.92
C MET A 50 8.64 -4.71 11.88
N GLU A 51 9.32 -3.64 12.27
CA GLU A 51 9.79 -2.59 11.38
C GLU A 51 10.66 -3.17 10.26
N GLU A 52 11.70 -3.93 10.62
CA GLU A 52 12.59 -4.59 9.66
C GLU A 52 11.82 -5.52 8.71
N LEU A 53 10.89 -6.31 9.25
CA LEU A 53 10.06 -7.23 8.47
C LEU A 53 9.16 -6.47 7.48
N LEU A 54 8.44 -5.45 7.94
CA LEU A 54 7.55 -4.65 7.10
C LEU A 54 8.32 -3.87 6.04
N VAL A 55 9.47 -3.28 6.39
CA VAL A 55 10.35 -2.62 5.43
C VAL A 55 10.81 -3.60 4.36
N ASN A 56 11.18 -4.83 4.73
CA ASN A 56 11.59 -5.85 3.75
C ASN A 56 10.45 -6.32 2.84
N ILE A 57 9.24 -6.48 3.38
CA ILE A 57 8.05 -6.87 2.60
C ILE A 57 7.59 -5.74 1.65
N CYS A 58 7.65 -4.50 2.13
CA CYS A 58 7.15 -3.33 1.40
C CYS A 58 8.17 -2.69 0.45
N LYS A 59 9.43 -3.14 0.45
CA LYS A 59 10.44 -2.78 -0.57
C LYS A 59 9.98 -3.34 -1.93
N ARG A 60 9.33 -2.48 -2.72
CA ARG A 60 9.01 -2.70 -4.13
C ARG A 60 9.76 -1.69 -4.98
#